data_AF-A0A7Y6NQS6-F1
#
_entry.id   AF-A0A7Y6NQS6-F1
#
_cell.length_a   1.000
_cell.length_b   1.000
_cell.length_c   1.000
_cell.angle_alpha   90.00
_cell.angle_beta   90.00
_cell.angle_gamma   90.00
#
_symmetry.space_group_name_H-M   'P 1'
#
loop_
_entity.id
_entity.type
_entity.pdbx_description
1 polymer ?
#
loop_
_entity_poly.entity_id
_entity_poly.type
_entity_poly.pdbx_seq_one_letter_code
_entity_poly.pdbx_strand_id
1 'polypeptide(L)' 'MTAGTEVLAGHVTSAVAQEAAGSVAAQQMIDRLGHEWATPDIAWLAFVEIAAKYGWRSPACRAFVHELAKRAAV' A
#
# COMPACT_ATOMS: atom_id res chain seq x y z
N MET A 1 0.76 -32.28 15.51
CA MET A 1 1.06 -30.85 15.26
C MET A 1 0.51 -30.47 13.89
N THR A 2 -0.77 -30.13 13.82
CA THR A 2 -1.48 -29.76 12.57
C THR A 2 -2.50 -28.65 12.83
N ALA A 3 -2.31 -27.85 13.89
CA ALA A 3 -3.25 -26.78 14.26
C ALA A 3 -2.92 -25.42 13.59
N GLY A 4 -1.74 -25.27 12.99
CA GLY A 4 -1.27 -23.97 12.47
C GLY A 4 -1.84 -23.59 11.10
N THR A 5 -2.12 -24.56 10.24
CA THR A 5 -2.55 -24.31 8.84
C THR A 5 -4.06 -24.09 8.70
N GLU A 6 -4.90 -24.73 9.53
CA GLU A 6 -6.36 -24.54 9.49
C GLU A 6 -6.81 -23.17 10.02
N VAL A 7 -6.12 -22.62 11.01
CA VAL A 7 -6.45 -21.30 11.57
C VAL A 7 -6.13 -20.17 10.59
N LEU A 8 -5.04 -20.29 9.82
CA LEU A 8 -4.67 -19.28 8.81
C LEU A 8 -5.70 -19.19 7.67
N ALA A 9 -6.26 -20.32 7.24
CA ALA A 9 -7.27 -20.35 6.17
C ALA A 9 -8.55 -19.58 6.53
N GLY A 10 -8.91 -19.48 7.82
CA GLY A 10 -10.07 -18.71 8.28
C GLY A 10 -9.85 -17.20 8.35
N HIS A 11 -8.60 -16.73 8.43
CA HIS A 11 -8.27 -15.30 8.60
C HIS A 11 -7.87 -14.61 7.29
N VAL A 12 -7.43 -15.36 6.28
CA VAL A 12 -7.15 -14.81 4.94
C VAL A 12 -8.46 -14.70 4.16
N THR A 13 -9.27 -13.72 4.56
CA THR A 13 -10.46 -13.33 3.79
C THR A 13 -10.03 -12.61 2.51
N SER A 14 -10.92 -12.53 1.52
CA SER A 14 -10.69 -11.75 0.30
C SER A 14 -10.35 -10.28 0.60
N ALA A 15 -10.94 -9.71 1.66
CA ALA A 15 -10.62 -8.37 2.12
C ALA A 15 -9.16 -8.27 2.60
N VAL A 16 -8.69 -9.22 3.41
CA VAL A 16 -7.29 -9.26 3.87
C VAL A 16 -6.32 -9.40 2.69
N ALA A 17 -6.65 -10.24 1.71
CA ALA A 17 -5.84 -10.39 0.50
C ALA A 17 -5.77 -9.08 -0.32
N GLN A 18 -6.88 -8.35 -0.44
CA GLN A 18 -6.92 -7.05 -1.14
C GLN A 18 -6.12 -5.97 -0.41
N GLU A 19 -6.20 -5.92 0.92
CA GLU A 19 -5.40 -5.01 1.75
C GLU A 19 -3.89 -5.30 1.61
N ALA A 20 -3.50 -6.57 1.66
CA ALA A 20 -2.12 -6.98 1.48
C ALA A 20 -1.59 -6.63 0.08
N ALA A 21 -2.37 -6.93 -0.97
CA ALA A 21 -2.00 -6.59 -2.34
C ALA A 21 -1.87 -5.07 -2.54
N GLY A 22 -2.77 -4.28 -1.97
CA GLY A 22 -2.69 -2.82 -2.00
C GLY A 22 -1.45 -2.30 -1.29
N SER A 23 -1.11 -2.87 -0.13
CA SER A 23 0.10 -2.51 0.62
C SER A 23 1.37 -2.78 -0.18
N VAL A 24 1.46 -3.92 -0.87
CA VAL A 24 2.59 -4.24 -1.75
C VAL A 24 2.68 -3.26 -2.92
N ALA A 25 1.56 -2.94 -3.57
CA ALA A 25 1.54 -1.99 -4.68
C ALA A 25 1.98 -0.57 -4.24
N ALA A 26 1.54 -0.15 -3.05
CA ALA A 26 1.98 1.11 -2.45
C ALA A 26 3.48 1.12 -2.16
N GLN A 27 4.01 0.03 -1.58
CA GLN A 27 5.44 -0.08 -1.29
C GLN A 27 6.27 -0.03 -2.58
N GLN A 28 5.87 -0.75 -3.62
CA GLN A 28 6.54 -0.70 -4.92
C GLN A 28 6.57 0.71 -5.51
N MET A 29 5.47 1.46 -5.37
CA MET A 29 5.42 2.85 -5.80
C MET A 29 6.42 3.71 -5.02
N ILE A 30 6.44 3.57 -3.69
CA ILE A 30 7.36 4.30 -2.81
C ILE A 30 8.83 3.96 -3.12
N ASP A 31 9.14 2.69 -3.33
CA ASP A 31 10.50 2.24 -3.66
C ASP A 31 10.96 2.81 -5.01
N ARG A 32 10.04 2.89 -6.00
CA ARG A 32 10.31 3.53 -7.30
C ARG A 32 10.65 5.01 -7.16
N LEU A 33 10.04 5.71 -6.21
CA LEU A 33 10.31 7.14 -5.96
C LEU A 33 11.64 7.40 -5.24
N GLY A 34 12.22 6.40 -4.56
CA GLY A 34 13.50 6.56 -3.85
C GLY A 34 13.46 7.66 -2.78
N HIS A 35 14.20 8.76 -2.97
CA HIS A 35 14.16 9.97 -2.12
C HIS A 35 13.30 11.10 -2.71
N GLU A 36 12.84 10.97 -3.94
CA GLU A 36 12.13 12.04 -4.67
C GLU A 36 10.72 12.31 -4.10
N TRP A 37 10.18 11.37 -3.32
CA TRP A 37 8.91 11.54 -2.59
C TRP A 37 8.93 12.73 -1.61
N ALA A 38 10.10 13.23 -1.21
CA ALA A 38 10.22 14.41 -0.36
C ALA A 38 9.72 15.69 -1.05
N THR A 39 9.57 15.67 -2.38
CA THR A 39 8.95 16.78 -3.12
C THR A 39 7.43 16.58 -3.19
N PRO A 40 6.62 17.55 -2.73
CA PRO A 40 5.16 17.43 -2.73
C PRO A 40 4.56 17.13 -4.10
N ASP A 41 5.11 17.72 -5.16
CA ASP A 41 4.62 17.55 -6.53
C ASP A 41 4.82 16.10 -7.02
N ILE A 42 5.98 15.49 -6.75
CA ILE A 42 6.25 14.10 -7.13
C ILE A 42 5.38 13.14 -6.32
N ALA A 43 5.22 13.39 -5.02
CA ALA A 43 4.33 12.60 -4.18
C ALA A 43 2.87 12.66 -4.66
N TRP A 44 2.41 13.84 -5.09
CA TRP A 44 1.08 14.02 -5.68
C TRP A 44 0.93 13.28 -7.01
N LEU A 45 1.89 13.39 -7.91
CA LEU A 45 1.85 12.66 -9.20
C LEU A 45 1.82 11.15 -9.00
N ALA A 46 2.61 10.63 -8.07
CA ALA A 46 2.60 9.21 -7.72
C ALA A 46 1.27 8.76 -7.09
N PHE A 47 0.66 9.61 -6.27
CA PHE A 47 -0.69 9.37 -5.75
C PHE A 47 -1.72 9.30 -6.88
N VAL A 48 -1.68 10.22 -7.84
CA VAL A 48 -2.57 10.20 -9.00
C VAL A 48 -2.36 8.93 -9.84
N GLU A 49 -1.12 8.50 -10.03
CA GLU A 49 -0.79 7.28 -10.78
C GLU A 49 -1.37 6.02 -10.10
N ILE A 50 -1.18 5.88 -8.78
CA ILE A 50 -1.71 4.73 -8.05
C ILE A 50 -3.25 4.78 -7.98
N ALA A 51 -3.85 5.96 -7.86
CA ALA A 51 -5.29 6.15 -7.89
C ALA A 51 -5.92 5.85 -9.25
N ALA A 52 -5.25 6.19 -10.35
CA ALA A 52 -5.70 5.85 -11.69
C ALA A 52 -5.68 4.34 -11.94
N LYS A 53 -4.68 3.63 -11.39
CA LYS A 53 -4.52 2.18 -11.58
C LYS A 53 -5.46 1.34 -10.72
N TYR A 54 -5.66 1.71 -9.46
CA TYR A 54 -6.40 0.88 -8.50
C TYR A 54 -7.73 1.50 -8.04
N GLY A 55 -7.96 2.78 -8.35
CA GLY A 55 -9.08 3.56 -7.84
C GLY A 55 -8.71 4.33 -6.57
N TRP A 56 -9.20 5.56 -6.43
CA TRP A 56 -8.82 6.47 -5.34
C TRP A 56 -9.20 5.98 -3.93
N ARG A 57 -10.23 5.12 -3.81
CA ARG A 57 -10.64 4.49 -2.53
C ARG A 57 -9.97 3.14 -2.28
N SER A 58 -9.03 2.74 -3.13
CA SER A 58 -8.39 1.43 -3.02
C SER A 58 -7.51 1.32 -1.77
N PRO A 59 -7.32 0.08 -1.26
CA PRO A 59 -6.31 -0.18 -0.24
C PRO A 59 -4.91 0.33 -0.61
N ALA A 60 -4.55 0.30 -1.90
CA ALA A 60 -3.27 0.80 -2.39
C ALA A 60 -3.09 2.30 -2.16
N CYS A 61 -4.12 3.12 -2.46
CA CYS A 61 -4.07 4.57 -2.22
C CYS A 61 -3.93 4.89 -0.73
N ARG A 62 -4.70 4.21 0.13
CA ARG A 62 -4.63 4.42 1.58
C ARG A 62 -3.26 4.02 2.14
N ALA A 63 -2.74 2.86 1.73
CA ALA A 63 -1.42 2.40 2.15
C ALA A 63 -0.31 3.36 1.71
N PHE A 64 -0.39 3.89 0.48
CA PHE A 64 0.57 4.87 -0.04
C PHE A 64 0.60 6.15 0.79
N VAL A 65 -0.57 6.73 1.09
CA VAL A 65 -0.67 7.94 1.93
C VAL A 65 -0.15 7.68 3.34
N HIS A 66 -0.48 6.54 3.95
CA HIS A 66 0.04 6.17 5.27
C HIS A 66 1.56 6.05 5.28
N GLU A 67 2.15 5.47 4.24
CA GLU A 67 3.61 5.30 4.16
C GLU A 67 4.32 6.64 3.98
N LEU A 68 3.79 7.54 3.14
CA LEU A 68 4.29 8.92 3.05
C LEU A 68 4.22 9.66 4.39
N ALA A 69 3.09 9.54 5.09
CA ALA A 69 2.90 10.18 6.39
C ALA A 69 3.92 9.71 7.44
N LYS A 70 4.23 8.40 7.48
CA LYS A 70 5.27 7.86 8.37
C LYS A 70 6.65 8.44 8.05
N ARG A 71 7.00 8.51 6.76
CA ARG A 71 8.31 8.99 6.33
C ARG A 71 8.50 10.49 6.52
N ALA A 72 7.43 11.27 6.43
CA ALA A 72 7.43 12.70 6.73
C ALA A 72 7.53 13.02 8.22
N ALA A 73 7.26 12.05 9.10
CA ALA A 73 7.35 12.22 10.56
C ALA A 73 8.76 11.95 11.12
N VAL A 74 9.71 11.53 10.27
CA VAL A 74 11.13 11.29 10.60
C VAL A 74 11.94 12.52 10.24
#